data_AF-A0A399XUW0-F1
#
_entry.id   AF-A0A399XUW0-F1
#
_cell.length_a   1.000
_cell.length_b   1.000
_cell.length_c   1.000
_cell.angle_alpha   90.00
_cell.angle_beta   90.00
_cell.angle_gamma   90.00
#
_symmetry.space_group_name_H-M   'P 1'
#
loop_
_entity.id
_entity.type
_entity.pdbx_description
1 polymer ?
#
loop_
_entity_poly.entity_id
_entity_poly.type
_entity_poly.pdbx_seq_one_letter_code
_entity_poly.pdbx_strand_id
1 'polypeptide(L)'
;MSMSEQVRPEGAPRYQGWANYPTWAVHLWLANDEMSYLASQDILARAASARDGGEALREWIEGDSPLEGASMYADILGWALQIVDWDAVSRAIGPDDWDDTDPPAIALT
;
A
#
# COMPACT_ATOMS: atom_id res chain seq x y z
N MET A 1 -17.80 -1.44 -10.94
CA MET A 1 -17.26 -2.72 -11.42
C MET A 1 -16.43 -3.29 -10.30
N SER A 2 -16.86 -4.39 -9.69
CA SER A 2 -16.03 -5.11 -8.71
C SER A 2 -14.80 -5.63 -9.44
N MET A 3 -13.61 -5.14 -9.10
CA MET A 3 -12.39 -5.89 -9.33
C MET A 3 -12.49 -7.13 -8.44
N SER A 4 -12.99 -8.20 -9.03
CA SER A 4 -12.90 -9.55 -8.48
C SER A 4 -11.48 -9.78 -7.99
N GLU A 5 -11.35 -10.20 -6.73
CA GLU A 5 -10.13 -10.78 -6.16
C GLU A 5 -9.51 -11.71 -7.19
N GLN A 6 -8.49 -11.21 -7.90
CA GLN A 6 -7.63 -12.08 -8.68
C GLN A 6 -6.81 -12.85 -7.65
N VAL A 7 -7.30 -14.03 -7.29
CA VAL A 7 -6.56 -14.99 -6.48
C VAL A 7 -5.27 -15.27 -7.24
N ARG A 8 -4.18 -14.68 -6.74
CA ARG A 8 -2.86 -14.75 -7.35
C ARG A 8 -2.40 -16.22 -7.27
N PRO A 9 -1.86 -16.81 -8.34
CA PRO A 9 -1.46 -18.21 -8.34
C PRO A 9 -0.45 -18.48 -7.21
N GLU A 10 -0.67 -19.57 -6.47
CA GLU A 10 0.25 -20.04 -5.43
C GLU A 10 1.65 -20.20 -6.01
N GLY A 11 2.65 -19.62 -5.32
CA GLY A 11 4.06 -19.65 -5.75
C GLY A 11 4.49 -18.56 -6.73
N ALA A 12 3.62 -17.59 -7.08
CA ALA A 12 4.05 -16.42 -7.83
C ALA A 12 5.16 -15.65 -7.08
N PRO A 13 6.26 -15.22 -7.75
CA PRO A 13 7.34 -14.52 -7.10
C PRO A 13 6.82 -13.25 -6.40
N ARG A 14 7.16 -13.12 -5.11
CA ARG A 14 6.92 -11.92 -4.31
C ARG A 14 8.13 -11.01 -4.40
N TYR A 15 7.89 -9.71 -4.43
CA TYR A 15 8.97 -8.73 -4.37
C TYR A 15 9.23 -8.40 -2.91
N GLN A 16 10.32 -8.92 -2.33
CA GLN A 16 10.66 -8.71 -0.92
C GLN A 16 9.49 -9.06 0.04
N GLY A 17 8.73 -10.12 -0.25
CA GLY A 17 7.54 -10.52 0.53
C GLY A 17 6.22 -9.88 0.09
N TRP A 18 6.26 -8.82 -0.73
CA TRP A 18 5.08 -8.10 -1.21
C TRP A 18 4.54 -8.62 -2.54
N ALA A 19 3.27 -8.32 -2.81
CA ALA A 19 2.59 -8.79 -4.02
C ALA A 19 3.20 -8.24 -5.31
N ASN A 20 3.74 -7.01 -5.28
CA ASN A 20 4.39 -6.37 -6.42
C ASN A 20 5.38 -5.29 -5.95
N TYR A 21 6.19 -4.79 -6.88
CA TYR A 21 7.20 -3.75 -6.59
C TYR A 21 6.59 -2.43 -6.10
N PRO A 22 5.55 -1.85 -6.75
CA PRO A 22 4.96 -0.59 -6.28
C PRO A 22 4.47 -0.63 -4.83
N THR A 23 3.84 -1.73 -4.43
CA THR A 23 3.35 -1.91 -3.05
C THR A 23 4.50 -1.91 -2.05
N TRP A 24 5.55 -2.69 -2.33
CA TRP A 24 6.75 -2.67 -1.49
C TRP A 24 7.40 -1.29 -1.44
N ALA A 25 7.53 -0.61 -2.59
CA ALA A 25 8.19 0.68 -2.67
C ALA A 25 7.44 1.75 -1.86
N VAL A 26 6.11 1.79 -1.96
CA VAL A 26 5.27 2.71 -1.16
C VAL A 26 5.42 2.41 0.33
N HIS A 27 5.26 1.15 0.76
CA HIS A 27 5.45 0.79 2.17
C HIS A 27 6.84 1.18 2.67
N LEU A 28 7.89 0.87 1.90
CA LEU A 28 9.27 1.21 2.23
C LEU A 28 9.44 2.71 2.49
N TRP A 29 8.93 3.56 1.59
CA TRP A 29 9.06 5.01 1.75
C TRP A 29 8.25 5.55 2.93
N LEU A 30 7.04 5.04 3.15
CA LEU A 30 6.20 5.46 4.27
C LEU A 30 6.72 4.99 5.63
N ALA A 31 7.36 3.83 5.71
CA ALA A 31 7.80 3.23 6.95
C ALA A 31 9.26 3.55 7.34
N ASN A 32 10.10 3.99 6.40
CA ASN A 32 11.53 4.17 6.67
C ASN A 32 11.90 5.54 7.25
N ASP A 33 11.12 6.59 6.99
CA ASP A 33 11.37 7.94 7.52
C ASP A 33 10.41 8.25 8.67
N GLU A 34 10.93 8.83 9.75
CA GLU A 34 10.15 9.11 10.97
C GLU A 34 8.96 10.03 10.68
N MET A 35 9.13 11.06 9.85
CA MET A 35 8.06 12.01 9.55
C MET A 35 6.97 11.36 8.69
N SER A 36 7.36 10.60 7.66
CA SER A 36 6.41 9.87 6.81
C SER A 36 5.66 8.80 7.59
N TYR A 37 6.34 8.12 8.52
CA TYR A 37 5.73 7.11 9.37
C TYR A 37 4.71 7.71 10.33
N LEU A 38 5.07 8.80 11.02
CA LEU A 38 4.16 9.49 11.93
C LEU A 38 2.95 10.09 11.19
N ALA A 39 3.16 10.66 10.00
CA ALA A 39 2.07 11.14 9.15
C ALA A 39 1.12 10.00 8.73
N SER A 40 1.69 8.85 8.36
CA SER A 40 0.91 7.65 8.03
C SER A 40 0.10 7.18 9.25
N GLN A 41 0.70 7.11 10.44
CA GLN A 41 -0.01 6.74 11.66
C GLN A 41 -1.14 7.70 12.01
N ASP A 42 -0.94 9.01 11.83
CA ASP A 42 -1.99 10.01 12.06
C ASP A 42 -3.18 9.80 11.10
N ILE A 43 -2.90 9.55 9.82
CA ILE A 43 -3.94 9.22 8.82
C ILE A 43 -4.69 7.95 9.23
N LEU A 44 -3.97 6.87 9.56
CA LEU A 44 -4.55 5.58 9.88
C LEU A 44 -5.34 5.58 11.21
N ALA A 45 -4.93 6.38 12.20
CA ALA A 45 -5.65 6.51 13.46
C ALA A 45 -7.08 7.09 13.30
N ARG A 46 -7.39 7.71 12.16
CA ARG A 46 -8.72 8.26 11.82
C ARG A 46 -9.54 7.32 10.95
N ALA A 47 -8.95 6.23 10.46
CA ALA A 47 -9.64 5.28 9.59
C ALA A 47 -10.42 4.23 10.40
N ALA A 48 -11.54 3.77 9.86
CA ALA A 48 -12.40 2.77 10.52
C ALA A 48 -11.97 1.33 10.23
N SER A 49 -11.14 1.11 9.20
CA SER A 49 -10.65 -0.20 8.78
C SER A 49 -9.36 -0.07 7.96
N ALA A 50 -8.65 -1.17 7.76
CA ALA A 50 -7.49 -1.20 6.87
C ALA A 50 -7.81 -0.70 5.46
N ARG A 51 -9.00 -1.02 4.94
CA ARG A 51 -9.49 -0.58 3.63
C ARG A 51 -9.66 0.94 3.58
N ASP A 52 -10.31 1.51 4.59
CA ASP A 52 -10.49 2.96 4.67
C ASP A 52 -9.14 3.68 4.85
N GLY A 53 -8.24 3.07 5.62
CA GLY A 53 -6.88 3.57 5.80
C GLY A 53 -6.04 3.51 4.52
N GLY A 54 -6.19 2.44 3.73
CA GLY A 54 -5.54 2.30 2.43
C GLY A 54 -5.98 3.38 1.46
N GLU A 55 -7.28 3.65 1.39
CA GLU A 55 -7.82 4.73 0.56
C GLU A 55 -7.32 6.11 1.04
N ALA A 56 -7.30 6.36 2.35
CA ALA A 56 -6.80 7.62 2.89
C ALA A 56 -5.30 7.84 2.60
N LEU A 57 -4.48 6.79 2.68
CA LEU A 57 -3.06 6.85 2.29
C LEU A 57 -2.91 7.10 0.77
N ARG A 58 -3.73 6.46 -0.06
CA ARG A 58 -3.74 6.67 -1.51
C ARG A 58 -4.05 8.12 -1.84
N GLU A 59 -5.11 8.68 -1.26
CA GLU A 59 -5.51 10.07 -1.47
C GLU A 59 -4.42 11.05 -1.03
N TRP A 60 -3.78 10.80 0.11
CA TRP A 60 -2.66 11.63 0.57
C TRP A 60 -1.49 11.62 -0.41
N ILE A 61 -1.05 10.45 -0.87
CA ILE A 61 0.08 10.31 -1.79
C ILE A 61 -0.22 10.88 -3.17
N GLU A 62 -1.41 10.63 -3.71
CA GLU A 62 -1.83 11.21 -5.00
C GLU A 62 -1.97 12.74 -4.90
N GLY A 63 -2.45 13.25 -3.77
CA GLY A 63 -2.60 14.68 -3.51
C GLY A 63 -1.29 15.44 -3.30
N ASP A 64 -0.26 14.78 -2.76
CA ASP A 64 1.08 15.35 -2.54
C ASP A 64 2.03 15.17 -3.76
N SER A 65 1.50 14.66 -4.88
CA SER A 65 2.29 14.45 -6.10
C SER A 65 2.92 15.77 -6.59
N PRO A 66 4.25 15.84 -6.77
CA PRO A 66 4.93 17.04 -7.27
C PRO A 66 4.79 17.21 -8.79
N LEU A 67 4.19 16.23 -9.49
CA LEU A 67 4.02 16.28 -10.94
C LEU A 67 2.79 17.12 -11.30
N GLU A 68 3.02 18.23 -11.99
CA GLU A 68 1.96 19.10 -12.52
C GLU A 68 1.62 18.75 -13.98
N GLY A 69 0.31 18.70 -14.28
CA GLY A 69 -0.21 18.53 -15.63
C GLY A 69 -0.01 17.11 -16.21
N ALA A 70 -0.59 16.89 -17.40
CA ALA A 70 -0.46 15.63 -18.11
C ALA A 70 0.93 15.47 -18.73
N SER A 71 1.59 14.34 -18.47
CA SER A 71 2.89 14.01 -19.04
C SER A 71 3.10 12.49 -19.03
N MET A 72 4.05 12.00 -19.83
CA MET A 72 4.45 10.59 -19.79
C MET A 72 4.83 10.12 -18.37
N TYR A 73 5.47 10.98 -17.58
CA TYR A 73 5.84 10.68 -16.20
C TYR A 73 4.61 10.58 -15.29
N ALA A 74 3.66 11.50 -15.44
CA ALA A 74 2.40 11.48 -14.69
C ALA A 74 1.56 10.24 -15.05
N ASP A 75 1.51 9.84 -16.32
CA ASP A 75 0.78 8.66 -16.78
C ASP A 75 1.39 7.36 -16.20
N ILE A 76 2.72 7.23 -16.25
CA ILE A 76 3.41 6.05 -15.70
C ILE A 76 3.28 5.98 -14.18
N LEU A 77 3.46 7.12 -13.48
CA LEU A 77 3.31 7.18 -12.03
C LEU A 77 1.87 6.86 -11.62
N GLY A 78 0.88 7.46 -12.28
CA GLY A 78 -0.54 7.19 -12.03
C GLY A 78 -0.89 5.72 -12.22
N TRP A 79 -0.41 5.09 -13.30
CA TRP A 79 -0.58 3.65 -13.50
C TRP A 79 0.09 2.82 -12.40
N ALA A 80 1.30 3.19 -11.98
CA ALA A 80 2.01 2.48 -10.92
C ALA A 80 1.30 2.59 -9.56
N LEU A 81 0.72 3.75 -9.23
CA LEU A 81 -0.05 3.96 -8.01
C LEU A 81 -1.39 3.20 -8.02
N GLN A 82 -2.00 3.00 -9.19
CA GLN A 82 -3.22 2.20 -9.34
C GLN A 82 -3.04 0.71 -9.03
N ILE A 83 -1.82 0.19 -9.14
CA ILE A 83 -1.52 -1.24 -8.89
C ILE A 83 -0.92 -1.50 -7.50
N VAL A 84 -0.82 -0.47 -6.66
CA VAL A 84 -0.45 -0.61 -5.25
C VAL A 84 -1.60 -1.27 -4.49
N ASP A 85 -1.28 -2.29 -3.70
CA ASP A 85 -2.21 -2.87 -2.72
C ASP A 85 -2.22 -2.01 -1.46
N TRP A 86 -3.04 -0.95 -1.49
CA TRP A 86 -3.13 0.04 -0.41
C TRP A 86 -3.64 -0.56 0.91
N ASP A 87 -4.50 -1.58 0.84
CA ASP A 87 -4.98 -2.31 2.02
C ASP A 87 -3.81 -3.06 2.70
N ALA A 88 -2.91 -3.66 1.92
CA ALA A 88 -1.72 -4.31 2.47
C ALA A 88 -0.74 -3.31 3.09
N VAL A 89 -0.57 -2.13 2.50
CA VAL A 89 0.25 -1.06 3.08
C VAL A 89 -0.35 -0.57 4.40
N SER A 90 -1.67 -0.33 4.41
CA SER A 90 -2.42 0.10 5.58
C SER A 90 -2.34 -0.91 6.72
N ARG A 91 -2.53 -2.21 6.46
CA ARG A 91 -2.35 -3.26 7.48
C ARG A 91 -0.93 -3.32 8.04
N ALA A 92 0.09 -3.08 7.21
CA ALA A 92 1.48 -3.19 7.65
C ALA A 92 1.94 -2.02 8.55
N ILE A 93 1.26 -0.87 8.50
CA ILE A 93 1.61 0.34 9.27
C ILE A 93 0.59 0.60 10.39
N GLY A 94 -0.66 0.23 10.15
CA GLY A 94 -1.79 0.49 11.01
C GLY A 94 -1.82 -0.35 12.29
N PRO A 95 -2.89 -0.22 13.07
CA PRO A 95 -3.10 -1.00 14.29
C PRO A 95 -3.00 -2.53 14.08
N ASP A 96 -2.46 -3.23 15.08
CA ASP A 96 -2.29 -4.70 15.05
C ASP A 96 -3.62 -5.46 14.88
N ASP A 97 -4.76 -4.87 15.28
CA ASP A 97 -6.08 -5.49 15.17
C ASP A 97 -6.68 -5.44 13.76
N TRP A 98 -6.00 -4.79 12.81
CA TRP A 98 -6.32 -4.87 11.38
C TRP A 98 -5.70 -6.08 10.68
N ASP A 99 -4.87 -6.84 11.40
CA ASP A 99 -4.30 -8.11 10.94
C ASP A 99 -5.32 -9.26 11.04
N ASP A 100 -6.48 -9.12 10.40
CA ASP A 100 -7.54 -10.15 10.40
C ASP A 100 -7.33 -11.24 9.32
N THR A 101 -6.09 -11.43 8.84
CA THR A 101 -5.70 -12.52 7.92
C THR A 101 -4.25 -12.92 8.13
N ASP A 102 -4.04 -14.19 8.53
CA ASP A 102 -2.81 -14.99 8.54
C ASP A 102 -1.53 -14.27 8.06
N PRO A 103 -0.43 -14.25 8.86
CA PRO A 103 0.85 -13.71 8.42
C PRO A 103 1.24 -14.29 7.05
N PRO A 104 1.88 -13.54 6.14
CA PRO A 104 2.38 -14.13 4.91
C PRO A 104 3.25 -15.31 5.31
N ALA A 105 2.85 -16.53 4.93
CA ALA A 105 3.44 -17.77 5.41
C ALA A 105 4.98 -17.72 5.37
N ILE A 106 5.58 -17.36 6.50
CA ILE A 106 6.99 -17.60 6.77
C ILE A 106 7.01 -19.00 7.37
N ALA A 107 6.95 -20.01 6.50
CA ALA A 107 7.43 -21.33 6.86
C ALA A 107 8.96 -21.26 6.90
N LEU A 108 9.50 -20.87 8.05
CA LEU A 108 10.88 -21.20 8.42
C LEU A 108 10.93 -22.68 8.78
N THR A 109 11.31 -23.52 7.81
CA THR A 109 11.94 -24.83 8.01
C THR A 109 12.82 -25.16 6.83
#